data_AF-A0A174ZX31-F1
#
_entry.id   AF-A0A174ZX31-F1
#
_cell.length_a   1.000
_cell.length_b   1.000
_cell.length_c   1.000
_cell.angle_alpha   90.00
_cell.angle_beta   90.00
_cell.angle_gamma   90.00
#
_symmetry.space_group_name_H-M   'P 1'
#
loop_
_entity.id
_entity.type
_entity.pdbx_description
1 polymer ?
#
loop_
_entity_poly.entity_id
_entity_poly.type
_entity_poly.pdbx_seq_one_letter_code
_entity_poly.pdbx_strand_id
1 'polypeptide(L)'
;MELTRLIPSCYIRDELRKNGFQLSDAEKATILWNSTLSYTEKLEELQKLSDSTSDENLQKQIRERLNYENQKLERIKDNSSGSYLYVFEDQYKLCQNYFLATK
;
A
#
# COMPACT_ATOMS: atom_id res chain seq x y z
N MET A 1 -12.86 12.12 4.24
CA MET A 1 -13.02 11.79 2.80
C MET A 1 -14.18 10.81 2.67
N GLU A 2 -15.02 10.92 1.62
CA GLU A 2 -16.06 9.91 1.33
C GLU A 2 -15.38 8.64 0.77
N LEU A 3 -15.07 7.67 1.63
CA LEU A 3 -14.36 6.42 1.28
C LEU A 3 -15.10 5.60 0.22
N THR A 4 -16.43 5.74 0.16
CA THR A 4 -17.26 5.11 -0.88
C THR A 4 -16.82 5.51 -2.29
N ARG A 5 -16.23 6.70 -2.48
CA ARG A 5 -15.74 7.14 -3.80
C ARG A 5 -14.56 6.33 -4.31
N LEU A 6 -13.80 5.69 -3.42
CA LEU A 6 -12.66 4.83 -3.75
C LEU A 6 -13.10 3.47 -4.29
N ILE A 7 -14.38 3.11 -4.14
CA ILE A 7 -14.95 1.90 -4.72
C ILE A 7 -15.08 2.11 -6.25
N PRO A 8 -14.38 1.32 -7.09
CA PRO A 8 -14.36 1.55 -8.54
C PRO A 8 -15.73 1.39 -9.20
N SER A 9 -16.53 0.43 -8.73
CA SER A 9 -17.85 0.15 -9.31
C SER A 9 -18.89 1.21 -8.91
N CYS A 10 -19.39 1.95 -9.90
CA CYS A 10 -20.52 2.88 -9.70
C CYS A 10 -21.77 2.17 -9.19
N TYR A 11 -22.10 1.00 -9.72
CA TYR A 11 -23.23 0.19 -9.29
C TYR A 11 -23.16 -0.12 -7.78
N ILE A 12 -22.00 -0.59 -7.30
CA ILE A 12 -21.83 -0.89 -5.87
C ILE A 12 -21.95 0.36 -5.01
N ARG A 13 -21.40 1.50 -5.46
CA ARG A 13 -21.55 2.77 -4.74
C ARG A 13 -23.02 3.17 -4.61
N ASP A 14 -23.80 3.01 -5.67
CA ASP A 14 -25.23 3.33 -5.67
C ASP A 14 -26.01 2.37 -4.78
N GLU A 15 -25.71 1.07 -4.82
CA GLU A 15 -26.35 0.08 -3.94
C GLU A 15 -26.05 0.32 -2.46
N LEU A 16 -24.81 0.65 -2.09
CA LEU A 16 -24.46 0.98 -0.71
C LEU A 16 -25.21 2.23 -0.23
N ARG A 17 -25.35 3.25 -1.09
CA ARG A 17 -26.09 4.47 -0.79
C ARG A 17 -27.59 4.23 -0.63
N LYS A 18 -28.21 3.51 -1.58
CA LYS A 18 -29.64 3.19 -1.54
C LYS A 18 -30.02 2.42 -0.28
N ASN A 19 -29.16 1.48 0.13
CA ASN A 19 -29.41 0.61 1.28
C ASN A 19 -28.94 1.23 2.61
N GLY A 20 -28.35 2.43 2.61
CA GLY A 20 -27.82 3.09 3.80
C GLY A 20 -26.71 2.29 4.51
N PHE A 21 -25.97 1.46 3.75
CA PHE A 21 -24.95 0.59 4.32
C PHE A 21 -23.76 1.40 4.82
N GLN A 22 -23.34 1.14 6.05
CA GLN A 22 -22.14 1.74 6.64
C GLN A 22 -21.00 0.73 6.65
N LEU A 23 -19.89 1.10 6.02
CA LEU A 23 -18.67 0.31 6.06
C LEU A 23 -18.14 0.23 7.49
N SER A 24 -17.80 -0.97 7.93
CA SER A 24 -16.98 -1.19 9.12
C SER A 24 -15.58 -0.61 8.95
N ASP A 25 -14.89 -0.35 10.06
CA ASP A 25 -13.52 0.16 9.99
C ASP A 25 -12.56 -0.82 9.30
N ALA A 26 -12.78 -2.13 9.42
CA ALA A 26 -12.00 -3.14 8.71
C ALA A 26 -12.20 -3.07 7.18
N GLU A 27 -13.44 -2.87 6.72
CA GLU A 27 -13.74 -2.66 5.30
C GLU A 27 -13.14 -1.34 4.79
N LYS A 28 -13.20 -0.27 5.59
CA LYS A 28 -12.55 1.00 5.28
C LYS A 28 -11.04 0.82 5.12
N ALA A 29 -10.39 0.11 6.04
CA ALA A 29 -8.96 -0.18 5.97
C ALA A 29 -8.61 -0.96 4.69
N THR A 30 -9.44 -1.95 4.34
CA THR A 30 -9.28 -2.76 3.12
C THR A 30 -9.41 -1.91 1.86
N ILE A 31 -10.41 -1.03 1.79
CA ILE A 31 -10.61 -0.12 0.65
C ILE A 31 -9.44 0.86 0.55
N LEU A 32 -9.01 1.46 1.67
CA LEU A 32 -7.87 2.38 1.70
C LEU A 32 -6.61 1.72 1.14
N TRP A 33 -6.28 0.52 1.61
CA TRP A 33 -5.10 -0.21 1.18
C TRP A 33 -5.12 -0.52 -0.33
N ASN A 34 -6.27 -0.93 -0.86
CA ASN A 34 -6.44 -1.31 -2.26
C ASN A 34 -6.85 -0.15 -3.18
N SER A 35 -6.93 1.07 -2.66
CA SER A 35 -7.35 2.24 -3.44
C SER A 35 -6.29 2.69 -4.45
N THR A 36 -6.66 3.65 -5.30
CA THR A 36 -5.76 4.35 -6.23
C THR A 36 -5.05 5.54 -5.59
N LEU A 37 -5.20 5.77 -4.28
CA LEU A 37 -4.49 6.84 -3.58
C LEU A 37 -2.99 6.65 -3.69
N SER A 38 -2.23 7.76 -3.60
CA SER A 38 -0.78 7.66 -3.51
C SER A 38 -0.38 6.87 -2.27
N TYR A 39 0.81 6.28 -2.31
CA TYR A 39 1.29 5.44 -1.23
C TYR A 39 1.33 6.19 0.11
N THR A 40 1.76 7.45 0.13
CA THR A 40 1.79 8.30 1.33
C THR A 40 0.39 8.59 1.86
N GLU A 41 -0.56 8.93 0.98
CA GLU A 41 -1.96 9.16 1.37
C GLU A 41 -2.59 7.91 1.99
N LYS A 42 -2.29 6.71 1.45
CA LYS A 42 -2.78 5.46 2.05
C LYS A 42 -2.31 5.30 3.49
N LEU A 43 -1.03 5.56 3.75
CA LEU A 43 -0.47 5.42 5.11
C LEU A 43 -1.07 6.47 6.06
N GLU A 44 -1.23 7.72 5.61
CA GLU A 44 -1.85 8.78 6.41
C GLU A 44 -3.30 8.48 6.77
N GLU A 45 -4.11 8.02 5.80
CA GLU A 45 -5.52 7.68 6.06
C GLU A 45 -5.65 6.43 6.92
N LEU A 46 -4.76 5.45 6.77
CA LEU A 46 -4.70 4.30 7.67
C LEU A 46 -4.31 4.70 9.10
N GLN A 47 -3.37 5.63 9.26
CA GLN A 47 -3.02 6.16 10.58
C GLN A 47 -4.23 6.85 11.24
N LYS A 48 -4.93 7.73 10.51
CA LYS A 48 -6.17 8.37 11.01
C LYS A 48 -7.23 7.34 11.40
N LEU A 49 -7.41 6.30 10.59
CA LEU A 49 -8.36 5.22 10.89
C LEU A 49 -7.96 4.47 12.17
N SER A 50 -6.68 4.14 12.31
CA SER A 50 -6.12 3.51 13.51
C SER A 50 -6.31 4.35 14.78
N ASP A 51 -6.25 5.68 14.68
CA ASP A 51 -6.41 6.57 15.83
C ASP A 51 -7.89 6.78 16.20
N SER A 52 -8.80 6.56 15.26
CA SER A 52 -10.25 6.76 15.44
C SER A 52 -11.04 5.48 15.75
N THR A 53 -10.52 4.30 15.38
CA THR A 53 -11.24 3.04 15.57
C THR A 53 -11.25 2.61 17.04
N SER A 54 -12.35 1.99 17.48
CA SER A 54 -12.47 1.37 18.81
C SER A 54 -12.12 -0.12 18.80
N ASP A 55 -11.85 -0.71 17.62
CA ASP A 55 -11.41 -2.10 17.50
C ASP A 55 -9.90 -2.19 17.75
N GLU A 56 -9.52 -2.67 18.94
CA GLU A 56 -8.12 -2.81 19.37
C GLU A 56 -7.32 -3.77 18.47
N ASN A 57 -7.94 -4.82 17.94
CA ASN A 57 -7.27 -5.77 17.07
C ASN A 57 -6.98 -5.12 15.71
N LEU A 58 -7.96 -4.42 15.15
CA LEU A 58 -7.76 -3.67 13.90
C LEU A 58 -6.70 -2.58 14.08
N GLN A 59 -6.76 -1.83 15.19
CA GLN A 59 -5.77 -0.81 15.52
C GLN A 59 -4.35 -1.43 15.56
N LYS A 60 -4.19 -2.57 16.21
CA LYS A 60 -2.91 -3.30 16.25
C LYS A 60 -2.45 -3.71 14.85
N GLN A 61 -3.32 -4.30 14.04
CA GLN A 61 -2.99 -4.72 12.67
C GLN A 61 -2.55 -3.53 11.80
N ILE A 62 -3.24 -2.39 11.88
CA ILE A 62 -2.87 -1.20 11.12
C ILE A 62 -1.51 -0.67 11.59
N ARG A 63 -1.27 -0.57 12.90
CA ARG A 63 0.03 -0.12 13.45
C ARG A 63 1.19 -1.02 13.05
N GLU A 64 1.01 -2.34 13.12
CA GLU A 64 2.01 -3.31 12.65
C GLU A 64 2.32 -3.11 11.17
N ARG A 65 1.29 -2.88 10.35
CA ARG A 65 1.47 -2.58 8.93
C ARG A 65 2.24 -1.27 8.70
N LEU A 66 1.87 -0.20 9.37
CA LEU A 66 2.55 1.11 9.25
C LEU A 66 4.02 1.01 9.67
N ASN A 67 4.31 0.32 10.78
CA ASN A 67 5.68 0.09 11.22
C ASN A 67 6.48 -0.75 10.20
N TYR A 68 5.87 -1.80 9.64
CA TYR A 68 6.48 -2.57 8.56
C TYR A 68 6.85 -1.66 7.38
N GLU A 69 5.94 -0.79 6.95
CA GLU A 69 6.20 0.10 5.81
C GLU A 69 7.26 1.18 6.11
N ASN A 70 7.29 1.72 7.34
CA ASN A 70 8.32 2.69 7.75
C ASN A 70 9.73 2.10 7.71
N GLN A 71 9.87 0.81 8.00
CA GLN A 71 11.16 0.10 7.96
C GLN A 71 11.55 -0.39 6.55
N LYS A 72 10.72 -0.13 5.53
CA LYS A 72 10.94 -0.64 4.17
C LYS A 72 12.26 -0.16 3.58
N LEU A 73 12.58 1.13 3.74
CA LEU A 73 13.83 1.69 3.20
C LEU A 73 15.06 1.05 3.85
N GLU A 74 15.05 0.87 5.16
CA GLU A 74 16.19 0.26 5.87
C GLU A 74 16.37 -1.21 5.48
N ARG A 75 15.29 -1.97 5.29
CA ARG A 75 15.39 -3.33 4.75
C ARG A 75 15.91 -3.38 3.32
N ILE A 76 15.53 -2.41 2.50
CA ILE A 76 16.08 -2.27 1.14
C ILE A 76 17.56 -1.92 1.20
N LYS A 77 18.04 -1.12 2.16
CA LYS A 77 19.47 -0.78 2.29
C LYS A 77 20.30 -1.93 2.86
N ASP A 78 19.82 -2.56 3.93
CA ASP A 78 20.49 -3.65 4.63
C ASP A 78 20.57 -4.91 3.75
N ASN A 79 19.45 -5.30 3.13
CA ASN A 79 19.33 -6.45 2.22
C ASN A 79 20.05 -7.71 2.70
N SER A 80 20.11 -7.95 4.01
CA SER A 80 20.72 -9.14 4.62
C SER A 80 20.11 -10.46 4.13
N SER A 81 18.84 -10.43 3.69
CA SER A 81 18.16 -11.57 3.08
C SER A 81 18.57 -11.86 1.63
N GLY A 82 19.25 -10.93 0.95
CA GLY A 82 19.55 -11.02 -0.49
C GLY A 82 18.33 -10.89 -1.41
N SER A 83 17.17 -10.46 -0.89
CA SER A 83 15.90 -10.40 -1.65
C SER A 83 15.80 -9.20 -2.60
N TYR A 84 16.70 -8.23 -2.51
CA TYR A 84 16.69 -7.02 -3.34
C TYR A 84 17.88 -7.00 -4.30
N LEU A 85 17.61 -6.69 -5.57
CA LEU A 85 18.61 -6.42 -6.60
C LEU A 85 18.72 -4.91 -6.81
N TYR A 86 19.94 -4.38 -6.84
CA TYR A 86 20.19 -2.98 -7.15
C TYR A 86 20.71 -2.85 -8.58
N VAL A 87 20.07 -1.97 -9.35
CA VAL A 87 20.54 -1.59 -10.68
C VAL A 87 21.02 -0.14 -10.56
N PHE A 88 22.32 0.07 -10.79
CA PHE A 88 22.87 1.41 -10.91
C PHE A 88 22.83 1.80 -12.38
N GLU A 89 22.00 2.78 -12.72
CA GLU A 89 22.03 3.41 -14.04
C GLU A 89 23.18 4.42 -14.05
N ASP A 90 24.32 3.99 -14.58
CA ASP A 90 25.42 4.89 -14.90
C ASP A 90 25.00 5.71 -16.13
N GLN A 91 24.77 7.01 -15.94
CA GLN A 91 24.42 7.94 -17.02
C GLN A 91 25.46 7.98 -18.16
N TYR A 92 26.62 7.32 -17.99
CA TYR A 92 27.72 7.27 -18.95
C TYR A 92 28.05 5.88 -19.52
N LYS A 93 27.28 4.82 -19.26
CA LYS A 93 27.55 3.48 -19.85
C LYS A 93 26.44 2.95 -20.73
N LEU A 94 26.49 3.39 -21.99
CA LEU A 94 25.94 2.65 -23.12
C LEU A 94 26.85 1.46 -23.45
N CYS A 95 26.96 0.49 -22.54
CA CYS A 95 27.62 -0.79 -22.83
C CYS A 95 26.56 -1.78 -23.32
N GLN A 96 26.37 -1.81 -24.64
CA GLN A 96 25.71 -2.91 -25.33
C GLN A 96 26.52 -4.19 -25.11
N ASN A 97 26.17 -4.99 -24.11
CA ASN A 97 26.75 -6.33 -23.97
C ASN A 97 25.67 -7.35 -24.34
N TYR A 98 25.80 -7.84 -25.58
CA TYR A 98 25.18 -9.07 -26.03
C TYR A 98 25.51 -10.20 -25.03
N PHE A 99 24.49 -10.92 -24.57
CA PHE A 99 24.70 -12.22 -23.94
C PHE A 99 25.18 -13.19 -25.02
N LEU A 100 26.49 -13.36 -25.16
CA LEU A 100 27.02 -14.51 -25.88
C LEU A 100 26.85 -15.73 -24.97
N ALA A 101 25.80 -16.50 -25.25
CA ALA A 101 25.66 -17.86 -24.76
C ALA A 101 26.79 -18.71 -25.35
N THR A 102 27.78 -19.07 -24.55
CA THR A 102 28.70 -20.16 -24.90
C THR A 102 28.09 -21.48 -24.49
N LYS A 103 27.96 -22.38 -25.47
CA LYS A 103 27.63 -23.80 -25.30
C LYS A 103 28.73 -24.54 -24.53
#